data_AF-N1QXT7-F1
#
_entry.id   AF-N1QXT7-F1
#
_cell.length_a   1.000
_cell.length_b   1.000
_cell.length_c   1.000
_cell.angle_alpha   90.00
_cell.angle_beta   90.00
_cell.angle_gamma   90.00
#
_symmetry.space_group_name_H-M   'P 1'
#
loop_
_entity.id
_entity.type
_entity.pdbx_description
1 polymer ?
#
loop_
_entity_poly.entity_id
_entity_poly.type
_entity_poly.pdbx_seq_one_letter_code
_entity_poly.pdbx_strand_id
1 'polypeptide(L)'
;MATKRQVYADFITHEAISSSVAEFSWDLKYPGAQILLAQHNMTASGGMQSYKTQADNFVCAVLPDTPFHQVFITPGSMIHLRDGANSQYVTGTVFLFLVYANWLDSARQDVMCGAMPIKRQGQGVRQAADGLPPGGQPEGRSYIVGFGANPPTQPHHRGASTPVLKPGTVVNCGMSFGDWFALDRGRQLHRQAQRVGVHRALHLHQLPRHRRAPPRAQPRRLPLPVPVDVDF
;
A
#
# COMPACT_ATOMS: atom_id res chain seq x y z
N MET A 1 9.67 14.72 11.40
CA MET A 1 10.51 14.09 10.33
C MET A 1 10.96 15.07 9.26
N ALA A 2 10.06 15.68 8.47
CA ALA A 2 10.44 16.50 7.32
C ALA A 2 11.33 17.71 7.68
N THR A 3 10.96 18.46 8.72
CA THR A 3 11.66 19.69 9.12
C THR A 3 12.69 19.49 10.22
N LYS A 4 12.61 18.37 10.95
CA LYS A 4 13.40 18.06 12.16
C LYS A 4 13.39 19.16 13.25
N ARG A 5 12.41 20.07 13.23
CA ARG A 5 12.32 21.14 14.24
C ARG A 5 11.82 20.59 15.58
N GLN A 6 12.50 20.97 16.66
CA GLN A 6 12.22 20.50 18.03
C GLN A 6 10.79 20.78 18.48
N VAL A 7 10.22 21.93 18.09
CA VAL A 7 8.82 22.30 18.41
C VAL A 7 7.79 21.21 18.07
N TYR A 8 8.01 20.41 17.02
CA TYR A 8 7.12 19.31 16.67
C TYR A 8 7.31 18.10 17.58
N ALA A 9 8.55 17.82 18.00
CA ALA A 9 8.84 16.76 18.96
C ALA A 9 8.27 17.09 20.34
N ASP A 10 8.37 18.35 20.76
CA ASP A 10 7.80 18.84 22.02
C ASP A 10 6.27 18.72 21.99
N PHE A 11 5.62 19.14 20.89
CA PHE A 11 4.18 18.96 20.71
C PHE A 11 3.77 17.48 20.80
N ILE A 12 4.49 16.58 20.12
CA ILE A 12 4.20 15.13 20.18
C ILE A 12 4.33 14.60 21.62
N THR A 13 5.32 15.07 22.36
CA THR A 13 5.63 14.55 23.71
C THR A 13 4.67 15.08 24.77
N HIS A 14 4.26 16.34 24.65
CA HIS A 14 3.53 17.03 25.71
C HIS A 14 2.04 17.23 25.40
N GLU A 15 1.69 17.45 24.13
CA GLU A 15 0.35 17.88 23.73
C GLU A 15 -0.43 16.81 22.94
N ALA A 16 0.26 15.87 22.29
CA ALA A 16 -0.41 14.89 21.45
C ALA A 16 -1.19 13.85 22.27
N ILE A 17 -2.46 13.70 21.93
CA ILE A 17 -3.33 12.67 22.48
C ILE A 17 -3.18 11.40 21.64
N SER A 18 -3.11 10.25 22.32
CA SER A 18 -3.07 8.95 21.67
C SER A 18 -4.15 8.03 22.21
N SER A 19 -4.49 7.00 21.44
CA SER A 19 -5.50 6.01 21.78
C SER A 19 -5.15 4.64 21.18
N SER A 20 -5.50 3.57 21.87
CA SER A 20 -5.35 2.20 21.34
C SER A 20 -6.62 1.81 20.61
N VAL A 21 -6.52 1.60 19.29
CA VAL A 21 -7.63 1.19 18.43
C VAL A 21 -7.19 0.07 17.50
N ALA A 22 -8.13 -0.77 17.06
CA ALA A 22 -7.87 -1.89 16.15
C ALA A 22 -8.08 -1.54 14.66
N GLU A 23 -8.29 -0.25 14.35
CA GLU A 23 -8.63 0.24 13.02
C GLU A 23 -7.63 1.30 12.55
N PHE A 24 -7.20 1.18 11.29
CA PHE A 24 -6.53 2.24 10.56
C PHE A 24 -7.35 2.62 9.32
N SER A 25 -7.72 3.90 9.21
CA SER A 25 -8.60 4.38 8.16
C SER A 25 -8.36 5.86 7.83
N TRP A 26 -9.17 6.40 6.92
CA TRP A 26 -9.12 7.82 6.57
C TRP A 26 -9.53 8.73 7.74
N ASP A 27 -10.26 8.20 8.72
CA ASP A 27 -10.70 8.93 9.91
C ASP A 27 -9.75 8.65 11.08
N LEU A 28 -9.46 7.37 11.37
CA LEU A 28 -8.60 6.96 12.48
C LEU A 28 -7.14 6.75 12.06
N LYS A 29 -6.25 7.63 12.56
CA LYS A 29 -4.82 7.66 12.23
C LYS A 29 -3.90 7.14 13.33
N TYR A 30 -4.45 6.77 14.48
CA TYR A 30 -3.67 6.40 15.66
C TYR A 30 -2.62 5.32 15.37
N PRO A 31 -2.96 4.15 14.79
CA PRO A 31 -1.95 3.10 14.57
C PRO A 31 -0.83 3.52 13.61
N GLY A 32 -1.19 4.26 12.55
CA GLY A 32 -0.23 4.77 11.58
C GLY A 32 0.74 5.77 12.20
N ALA A 33 0.25 6.69 13.03
CA ALA A 33 1.08 7.63 13.75
C ALA A 33 1.94 6.93 14.82
N GLN A 34 1.40 5.96 15.55
CA GLN A 34 2.12 5.22 16.58
C GLN A 34 3.29 4.41 16.00
N ILE A 35 3.07 3.68 14.90
CA ILE A 35 4.13 2.94 14.20
C ILE A 35 5.25 3.89 13.74
N LEU A 36 4.86 5.04 13.20
CA LEU A 36 5.80 6.05 12.73
C LEU A 36 6.64 6.66 13.86
N LEU A 37 6.01 6.94 15.01
CA LEU A 37 6.65 7.54 16.17
C LEU A 37 7.46 6.51 16.99
N ALA A 38 7.08 5.23 16.92
CA ALA A 38 7.86 4.12 17.46
C ALA A 38 9.26 4.06 16.82
N GLN A 39 9.35 4.32 15.51
CA GLN A 39 10.64 4.40 14.81
C GLN A 39 11.59 5.46 15.36
N HIS A 40 11.05 6.50 15.99
CA HIS A 40 11.82 7.59 16.58
C HIS A 40 11.96 7.46 18.10
N ASN A 41 11.64 6.30 18.68
CA ASN A 41 11.70 6.04 20.13
C ASN A 41 10.95 7.10 20.96
N MET A 42 9.83 7.61 20.44
CA MET A 42 9.05 8.64 21.12
C MET A 42 8.03 8.03 22.09
N THR A 43 7.61 8.81 23.08
CA THR A 43 6.60 8.44 24.08
C THR A 43 5.38 9.36 23.99
N ALA A 44 4.20 8.82 24.29
CA ALA A 44 3.02 9.65 24.49
C ALA A 44 3.07 10.34 25.87
N SER A 45 2.22 11.37 26.07
CA SER A 45 2.15 12.25 27.24
C SER A 45 2.56 11.60 28.57
N GLY A 46 3.53 12.20 29.26
CA GLY A 46 3.99 11.79 30.59
C GLY A 46 4.98 10.61 30.61
N GLY A 47 5.45 10.12 29.45
CA GLY A 47 6.49 9.09 29.39
C GLY A 47 6.06 7.69 29.84
N MET A 48 4.79 7.51 30.24
CA MET A 48 4.29 6.24 30.79
C MET A 48 4.03 5.17 29.73
N GLN A 49 3.80 5.54 28.47
CA GLN A 49 3.65 4.58 27.36
C GLN A 49 4.41 5.03 26.11
N SER A 50 5.33 4.18 25.65
CA SER A 50 6.03 4.39 24.38
C SER A 50 5.06 4.20 23.20
N TYR A 51 5.30 4.92 22.10
CA TYR A 51 4.54 4.68 20.86
C TYR A 51 4.80 3.27 20.29
N LYS A 52 5.94 2.66 20.65
CA LYS A 52 6.25 1.25 20.41
C LYS A 52 5.24 0.32 21.09
N THR A 53 4.95 0.52 22.37
CA THR A 53 3.91 -0.26 23.08
C THR A 53 2.54 -0.15 22.41
N GLN A 54 2.20 1.04 21.91
CA GLN A 54 0.91 1.25 21.24
C GLN A 54 0.87 0.62 19.84
N ALA A 55 1.98 0.65 19.10
CA ALA A 55 2.13 -0.08 17.86
C ALA A 55 2.03 -1.61 18.06
N ASP A 56 2.60 -2.13 19.14
CA ASP A 56 2.41 -3.54 19.54
C ASP A 56 0.93 -3.84 19.81
N ASN A 57 0.26 -3.00 20.60
CA ASN A 57 -1.17 -3.16 20.91
C ASN A 57 -2.03 -3.25 19.63
N PHE A 58 -1.72 -2.45 18.60
CA PHE A 58 -2.43 -2.54 17.32
C PHE A 58 -2.24 -3.90 16.63
N VAL A 59 -1.00 -4.40 16.56
CA VAL A 59 -0.72 -5.73 15.98
C VAL A 59 -1.47 -6.81 16.75
N CYS A 60 -1.42 -6.76 18.08
CA CYS A 60 -2.13 -7.71 18.94
C CYS A 60 -3.65 -7.62 18.76
N ALA A 61 -4.22 -6.42 18.66
CA ALA A 61 -5.65 -6.26 18.46
C ALA A 61 -6.17 -6.90 17.16
N VAL A 62 -5.33 -6.96 16.12
CA VAL A 62 -5.69 -7.53 14.81
C VAL A 62 -5.48 -9.05 14.76
N LEU A 63 -4.42 -9.59 15.39
CA LEU A 63 -4.05 -10.99 15.21
C LEU A 63 -4.94 -11.97 16.01
N PRO A 64 -5.41 -13.07 15.38
CA PRO A 64 -6.35 -14.01 16.01
C PRO A 64 -5.73 -14.77 17.19
N ASP A 65 -4.44 -15.10 17.13
CA ASP A 65 -3.77 -15.94 18.13
C ASP A 65 -3.17 -15.12 19.29
N THR A 66 -3.81 -14.01 19.66
CA THR A 66 -3.33 -13.12 20.72
C THR A 66 -4.42 -12.87 21.77
N PRO A 67 -4.05 -12.57 23.03
CA PRO A 67 -5.02 -12.43 24.11
C PRO A 67 -5.80 -11.12 24.04
N PHE A 68 -5.44 -10.22 23.12
CA PHE A 68 -6.04 -8.90 22.95
C PHE A 68 -6.78 -8.77 21.61
N HIS A 69 -7.03 -9.89 20.92
CA HIS A 69 -7.71 -9.92 19.64
C HIS A 69 -9.10 -9.25 19.71
N GLN A 70 -9.36 -8.35 18.78
CA GLN A 70 -10.59 -7.53 18.71
C GLN A 70 -11.27 -7.57 17.34
N VAL A 71 -10.52 -7.90 16.27
CA VAL A 71 -11.00 -7.77 14.89
C VAL A 71 -11.55 -9.10 14.39
N PHE A 72 -12.80 -9.15 13.94
CA PHE A 72 -13.34 -10.38 13.36
C PHE A 72 -12.53 -10.82 12.12
N ILE A 73 -12.12 -12.09 12.09
CA ILE A 73 -11.45 -12.72 10.94
C ILE A 73 -12.43 -13.67 10.27
N THR A 74 -12.66 -13.48 8.97
CA THR A 74 -13.51 -14.36 8.16
C THR A 74 -12.88 -15.76 8.04
N PRO A 75 -13.67 -16.82 7.72
CA PRO A 75 -13.13 -18.15 7.47
C PRO A 75 -12.07 -18.22 6.35
N GLY A 76 -12.05 -17.24 5.44
CA GLY A 76 -11.03 -17.08 4.40
C GLY A 76 -9.80 -16.27 4.84
N SER A 77 -9.55 -16.16 6.15
CA SER A 77 -8.44 -15.43 6.79
C SER A 77 -8.40 -13.91 6.58
N MET A 78 -9.45 -13.33 6.00
CA MET A 78 -9.53 -11.89 5.79
C MET A 78 -10.09 -11.18 7.03
N ILE A 79 -9.44 -10.10 7.49
CA ILE A 79 -10.03 -9.22 8.52
C ILE A 79 -11.33 -8.61 8.02
N HIS A 80 -12.32 -8.46 8.87
CA HIS A 80 -13.59 -7.81 8.55
C HIS A 80 -13.97 -6.82 9.64
N LEU A 81 -13.80 -5.53 9.34
CA LEU A 81 -14.15 -4.45 10.27
C LEU A 81 -15.54 -3.89 10.02
N ARG A 82 -15.94 -3.73 8.75
CA ARG A 82 -17.20 -3.09 8.36
C ARG A 82 -17.73 -3.65 7.05
N ASP A 83 -19.04 -3.56 6.89
CA ASP A 83 -19.70 -3.82 5.62
C ASP A 83 -19.47 -2.65 4.65
N GLY A 84 -19.25 -2.98 3.38
CA GLY A 84 -18.90 -2.00 2.36
C GLY A 84 -17.43 -1.56 2.46
N ALA A 85 -16.68 -1.76 1.37
CA ALA A 85 -15.28 -1.36 1.25
C ALA A 85 -14.29 -1.99 2.26
N ASN A 86 -14.60 -3.18 2.80
CA ASN A 86 -13.73 -3.86 3.78
C ASN A 86 -12.27 -4.06 3.30
N SER A 87 -12.06 -4.22 1.99
CA SER A 87 -10.73 -4.34 1.39
C SER A 87 -9.81 -3.14 1.66
N GLN A 88 -10.36 -1.95 1.94
CA GLN A 88 -9.58 -0.77 2.33
C GLN A 88 -8.91 -0.97 3.68
N TYR A 89 -9.64 -1.51 4.67
CA TYR A 89 -9.09 -1.79 5.99
C TYR A 89 -8.07 -2.93 5.95
N VAL A 90 -8.36 -4.00 5.20
CA VAL A 90 -7.40 -5.10 4.96
C VAL A 90 -6.08 -4.53 4.43
N THR A 91 -6.15 -3.72 3.37
CA THR A 91 -4.96 -3.15 2.73
C THR A 91 -4.22 -2.20 3.68
N GLY A 92 -4.93 -1.36 4.42
CA GLY A 92 -4.34 -0.44 5.40
C GLY A 92 -3.61 -1.17 6.52
N THR A 93 -4.23 -2.20 7.10
CA THR A 93 -3.64 -3.03 8.16
C THR A 93 -2.40 -3.77 7.67
N VAL A 94 -2.49 -4.40 6.50
CA VAL A 94 -1.33 -5.08 5.88
C VAL A 94 -0.20 -4.10 5.63
N PHE A 95 -0.49 -2.93 5.07
CA PHE A 95 0.53 -1.90 4.86
C PHE A 95 1.25 -1.52 6.16
N LEU A 96 0.49 -1.24 7.24
CA LEU A 96 1.06 -0.91 8.53
C LEU A 96 1.88 -2.05 9.13
N PHE A 97 1.41 -3.30 9.03
CA PHE A 97 2.17 -4.47 9.49
C PHE A 97 3.50 -4.61 8.77
N LEU A 98 3.53 -4.41 7.45
CA LEU A 98 4.77 -4.51 6.66
C LEU A 98 5.76 -3.38 6.99
N VAL A 99 5.26 -2.15 7.20
CA VAL A 99 6.09 -1.02 7.65
C VAL A 99 6.66 -1.29 9.03
N TYR A 100 5.82 -1.76 9.95
CA TYR A 100 6.24 -2.04 11.32
C TYR A 100 7.20 -3.22 11.41
N ALA A 101 6.96 -4.29 10.64
CA ALA A 101 7.87 -5.42 10.49
C ALA A 101 9.28 -4.98 10.08
N ASN A 102 9.39 -4.12 9.06
CA ASN A 102 10.69 -3.60 8.62
C ASN A 102 11.42 -2.84 9.74
N TRP A 103 10.67 -2.04 10.49
CA TRP A 103 11.26 -1.32 11.62
C TRP A 103 11.70 -2.28 12.74
N LEU A 104 10.87 -3.25 13.12
CA LEU A 104 11.18 -4.26 14.13
C LEU A 104 12.45 -5.03 13.78
N ASP A 105 12.61 -5.44 12.51
CA ASP A 105 13.83 -6.10 12.02
C ASP A 105 15.06 -5.18 12.15
N SER A 106 14.92 -3.91 11.77
CA SER A 106 16.01 -2.93 11.87
C SER A 106 16.44 -2.65 13.32
N ALA A 107 15.47 -2.66 14.24
CA ALA A 107 15.67 -2.44 15.67
C ALA A 107 16.00 -3.72 16.44
N ARG A 108 15.90 -4.90 15.81
CA ARG A 108 15.97 -6.23 16.43
C ARG A 108 15.02 -6.38 17.62
N GLN A 109 13.79 -5.90 17.46
CA GLN A 109 12.74 -5.95 18.49
C GLN A 109 11.62 -6.89 18.08
N ASP A 110 11.01 -7.54 19.06
CA ASP A 110 9.78 -8.33 18.90
C ASP A 110 8.54 -7.48 19.24
N VAL A 111 7.37 -7.97 18.84
CA VAL A 111 6.06 -7.43 19.28
C VAL A 111 5.68 -8.06 20.62
N MET A 112 5.27 -7.25 21.59
CA MET A 112 4.82 -7.71 22.90
C MET A 112 3.31 -7.58 23.06
N CYS A 113 2.60 -8.71 23.02
CA CYS A 113 1.18 -8.80 23.37
C CYS A 113 1.04 -9.12 24.86
N GLY A 114 1.25 -8.11 25.71
CA GLY A 114 1.34 -8.30 27.16
C GLY A 114 2.57 -9.12 27.51
N ALA A 115 2.39 -10.27 28.15
CA ALA A 115 3.48 -11.21 28.45
C ALA A 115 3.80 -12.17 27.28
N MET A 116 3.05 -12.13 26.17
CA MET A 116 3.25 -13.02 25.02
C MET A 116 4.02 -12.31 23.90
N PRO A 117 5.29 -12.69 23.64
CA PRO A 117 6.01 -12.18 22.48
C PRO A 117 5.57 -12.88 21.19
N ILE A 118 5.33 -12.11 20.14
CA ILE A 118 5.29 -12.66 18.78
C ILE A 118 6.74 -12.85 18.34
N LYS A 119 7.21 -14.10 18.40
CA LYS A 119 8.59 -14.44 18.09
C LYS A 119 8.90 -14.22 16.60
N ARG A 120 10.18 -14.00 16.31
CA ARG A 120 10.75 -13.75 14.96
C ARG A 120 10.58 -12.32 14.46
N GLN A 121 10.54 -11.33 15.36
CA GLN A 121 10.68 -9.90 15.05
C GLN A 121 9.72 -9.48 13.92
N GLY A 122 10.22 -8.80 12.89
CA GLY A 122 9.44 -8.42 11.72
C GLY A 122 9.00 -9.59 10.86
N GLN A 123 9.72 -10.72 10.85
CA GLN A 123 9.32 -11.89 10.07
C GLN A 123 7.97 -12.47 10.54
N GLY A 124 7.74 -12.52 11.86
CA GLY A 124 6.46 -12.99 12.41
C GLY A 124 5.29 -12.08 11.99
N VAL A 125 5.49 -10.76 12.09
CA VAL A 125 4.50 -9.75 11.68
C VAL A 125 4.26 -9.77 10.16
N ARG A 126 5.30 -10.01 9.37
CA ARG A 126 5.20 -10.10 7.90
C ARG A 126 4.44 -11.35 7.46
N GLN A 127 4.70 -12.51 8.07
CA GLN A 127 3.92 -13.74 7.82
C GLN A 127 2.45 -13.55 8.16
N ALA A 128 2.17 -12.90 9.29
CA ALA A 128 0.82 -12.49 9.64
C ALA A 128 0.20 -11.60 8.55
N ALA A 129 0.91 -10.55 8.12
CA ALA A 129 0.45 -9.63 7.08
C ALA A 129 0.15 -10.35 5.76
N ASP A 130 0.95 -11.34 5.37
CA ASP A 130 0.75 -12.13 4.15
C ASP A 130 -0.51 -13.02 4.23
N GLY A 131 -0.91 -13.42 5.44
CA GLY A 131 -2.10 -14.22 5.71
C GLY A 131 -3.41 -13.43 5.85
N LEU A 132 -3.35 -12.09 6.00
CA LEU A 132 -4.54 -11.25 6.17
C LEU A 132 -5.31 -10.94 4.87
N PRO A 133 -4.69 -10.77 3.70
CA PRO A 133 -5.40 -10.71 2.44
C PRO A 133 -6.11 -12.04 2.14
N PRO A 134 -7.21 -12.01 1.36
CA PRO A 134 -7.86 -13.22 0.89
C PRO A 134 -6.96 -13.99 -0.11
N GLY A 135 -5.94 -14.69 0.39
CA GLY A 135 -5.11 -15.63 -0.37
C GLY A 135 -5.72 -17.03 -0.46
N GLY A 136 -6.77 -17.31 0.32
CA GLY A 136 -7.42 -18.61 0.45
C GLY A 136 -8.95 -18.56 0.39
N GLN A 137 -9.53 -17.60 -0.34
CA GLN A 137 -10.99 -17.56 -0.54
C GLN A 137 -11.48 -18.88 -1.15
N PRO A 138 -12.56 -19.48 -0.63
CA PRO A 138 -13.16 -20.69 -1.21
C PRO A 138 -13.53 -20.54 -2.69
N GLU A 139 -13.85 -19.32 -3.13
CA GLU A 139 -14.20 -19.03 -4.53
C GLU A 139 -13.01 -18.90 -5.49
N GLY A 140 -11.77 -18.86 -4.98
CA GLY A 140 -10.56 -18.79 -5.82
C GLY A 140 -10.49 -17.57 -6.75
N ARG A 141 -11.13 -16.45 -6.37
CA ARG A 141 -11.25 -15.25 -7.21
C ARG A 141 -10.45 -14.06 -6.69
N SER A 142 -10.09 -13.18 -7.60
CA SER A 142 -9.43 -11.91 -7.30
C SER A 142 -10.42 -10.84 -6.82
N TYR A 143 -9.92 -9.97 -5.95
CA TYR A 143 -10.58 -8.75 -5.49
C TYR A 143 -10.06 -7.49 -6.21
N ILE A 144 -9.08 -7.64 -7.10
CA ILE A 144 -8.45 -6.56 -7.84
C ILE A 144 -8.98 -6.57 -9.28
N VAL A 145 -9.59 -5.46 -9.71
CA VAL A 145 -10.14 -5.31 -11.06
C VAL A 145 -9.04 -5.54 -12.10
N GLY A 146 -9.29 -6.44 -13.05
CA GLY A 146 -8.38 -6.73 -14.16
C GLY A 146 -7.14 -7.56 -13.82
N PHE A 147 -7.03 -8.11 -12.60
CA PHE A 147 -5.88 -8.91 -12.18
C PHE A 147 -6.30 -10.24 -11.57
N GLY A 148 -5.53 -11.31 -11.80
CA GLY A 148 -5.76 -12.62 -11.20
C GLY A 148 -6.94 -13.40 -11.80
N ALA A 149 -7.34 -14.48 -11.14
CA ALA A 149 -8.44 -15.33 -11.56
C ALA A 149 -9.81 -14.67 -11.26
N ASN A 150 -10.74 -14.70 -12.21
CA ASN A 150 -12.12 -14.21 -12.05
C ASN A 150 -12.26 -12.82 -11.34
N PRO A 151 -11.55 -11.78 -11.81
CA PRO A 151 -11.58 -10.46 -11.17
C PRO A 151 -12.97 -9.80 -11.24
N PRO A 152 -13.26 -8.81 -10.38
CA PRO A 152 -14.50 -8.06 -10.45
C PRO A 152 -14.57 -7.30 -11.78
N THR A 153 -15.69 -7.43 -12.50
CA THR A 153 -15.86 -6.80 -13.82
C THR A 153 -16.77 -5.58 -13.83
N GLN A 154 -17.46 -5.30 -12.73
CA GLN A 154 -18.42 -4.21 -12.60
C GLN A 154 -18.10 -3.37 -11.34
N PRO A 155 -16.93 -2.70 -11.28
CA PRO A 155 -16.66 -1.78 -10.19
C PRO A 155 -17.66 -0.63 -10.25
N HIS A 156 -18.13 -0.17 -9.10
CA HIS A 156 -18.96 1.03 -9.00
C HIS A 156 -18.09 2.28 -9.23
N HIS A 157 -17.72 2.53 -10.49
CA HIS A 157 -16.82 3.60 -10.89
C HIS A 157 -17.30 4.24 -12.19
N ARG A 158 -17.80 5.49 -12.11
CA ARG A 158 -18.41 6.21 -13.24
C ARG A 158 -17.51 6.28 -14.46
N GLY A 159 -16.23 6.64 -14.28
CA GLY A 159 -15.28 6.72 -15.39
C GLY A 159 -14.96 5.37 -16.05
N ALA A 160 -15.26 4.25 -15.38
CA ALA A 160 -15.00 2.91 -15.92
C ALA A 160 -16.22 2.32 -16.62
N SER A 161 -17.43 2.78 -16.28
CA SER A 161 -18.67 2.40 -16.96
C SER A 161 -18.96 3.27 -18.19
N THR A 162 -18.33 4.43 -18.31
CA THR A 162 -18.45 5.29 -19.50
C THR A 162 -17.73 4.68 -20.70
N PRO A 163 -18.40 4.48 -21.85
CA PRO A 163 -17.76 4.03 -23.08
C PRO A 163 -16.84 5.09 -23.68
N VAL A 164 -15.90 4.67 -24.53
CA VAL A 164 -15.14 5.61 -25.36
C VAL A 164 -16.08 6.16 -26.44
N LEU A 165 -16.29 7.48 -26.42
CA LEU A 165 -17.18 8.17 -27.35
C LEU A 165 -16.41 8.72 -28.56
N LYS A 166 -17.10 8.89 -29.68
CA LYS A 166 -16.51 9.54 -30.88
C LYS A 166 -16.36 11.05 -30.64
N PRO A 167 -15.39 11.73 -31.29
CA PRO A 167 -15.31 13.18 -31.26
C PRO A 167 -16.64 13.83 -31.69
N GLY A 168 -17.06 14.90 -31.00
CA GLY A 168 -18.32 15.59 -31.26
C GLY A 168 -19.57 14.93 -30.69
N THR A 169 -19.44 13.80 -29.98
CA THR A 169 -20.59 13.19 -29.28
C THR A 169 -21.08 14.11 -28.17
N VAL A 170 -22.36 14.52 -28.23
CA VAL A 170 -23.00 15.30 -27.17
C VAL A 170 -23.42 14.36 -26.04
N VAL A 171 -22.93 14.63 -24.83
CA VAL A 171 -23.30 13.88 -23.61
C VAL A 171 -24.23 14.75 -22.77
N ASN A 172 -25.46 14.27 -22.57
CA ASN A 172 -26.39 14.87 -21.62
C ASN A 172 -26.16 14.29 -20.21
N CYS A 173 -25.92 15.17 -19.22
CA CYS A 173 -25.70 14.77 -17.83
C CYS A 173 -26.79 13.84 -17.28
N GLY A 174 -28.07 14.13 -17.59
CA GLY A 174 -29.20 13.33 -17.11
C GLY A 174 -29.30 11.95 -17.79
N MET A 175 -29.06 11.88 -19.11
CA MET A 175 -29.17 10.61 -19.86
C MET A 175 -27.99 9.67 -19.59
N SER A 176 -26.80 10.23 -19.30
CA SER A 176 -25.59 9.44 -19.02
C SER A 176 -25.76 8.42 -17.88
N PHE A 177 -26.60 8.73 -16.88
CA PHE A 177 -26.92 7.79 -15.82
C PHE A 177 -27.76 6.62 -16.33
N GLY A 178 -28.86 6.87 -17.06
CA GLY A 178 -29.70 5.80 -17.62
C GLY A 178 -28.98 4.95 -18.67
N ASP A 179 -28.11 5.56 -19.46
CA ASP A 179 -27.43 4.89 -20.57
C ASP A 179 -26.29 3.99 -20.11
N TRP A 180 -25.54 4.40 -19.08
CA TRP A 180 -24.29 3.73 -18.67
C TRP A 180 -24.34 3.04 -17.31
N PHE A 181 -25.41 3.24 -16.53
CA PHE A 181 -25.61 2.55 -15.23
C PHE A 181 -26.38 1.23 -15.38
N ALA A 182 -27.06 0.98 -16.51
CA ALA A 182 -27.89 -0.20 -16.69
C ALA A 182 -27.06 -1.50 -16.82
N LEU A 183 -27.42 -2.49 -15.98
CA LEU A 183 -26.71 -3.75 -15.70
C LEU A 183 -26.35 -4.62 -16.92
N ASP A 184 -27.07 -4.49 -18.05
CA ASP A 184 -26.96 -5.44 -19.17
C ASP A 184 -26.28 -4.90 -20.43
N ARG A 185 -26.17 -3.58 -20.60
CA ARG A 185 -25.48 -2.97 -21.77
C ARG A 185 -23.97 -2.79 -21.56
N GLY A 186 -23.49 -2.90 -20.32
CA GLY A 186 -22.07 -2.76 -19.97
C GLY A 186 -21.17 -3.96 -20.33
N ARG A 187 -21.72 -5.15 -20.66
CA ARG A 187 -20.92 -6.37 -20.88
C ARG A 187 -20.00 -6.31 -22.12
N GLN A 188 -20.42 -5.63 -23.19
CA GLN A 188 -19.58 -5.45 -24.39
C GLN A 188 -18.59 -4.30 -24.25
N LEU A 189 -18.97 -3.23 -23.56
CA LEU A 189 -18.14 -2.04 -23.38
C LEU A 189 -17.06 -2.21 -22.31
N HIS A 190 -17.33 -2.96 -21.22
CA HIS A 190 -16.36 -3.16 -20.14
C HIS A 190 -15.14 -3.98 -20.56
N ARG A 191 -15.25 -4.95 -21.49
CA ARG A 191 -14.07 -5.68 -21.99
C ARG A 191 -13.12 -4.76 -22.75
N GLN A 192 -13.63 -3.76 -23.46
CA GLN A 192 -12.80 -2.74 -24.12
C GLN A 192 -12.28 -1.71 -23.11
N ALA A 193 -13.11 -1.20 -22.20
CA ALA A 193 -12.71 -0.20 -21.21
C ALA A 193 -11.70 -0.73 -20.18
N GLN A 194 -11.82 -1.99 -19.73
CA GLN A 194 -10.83 -2.62 -18.85
C GLN A 194 -9.52 -2.89 -19.59
N ARG A 195 -9.55 -3.34 -20.85
CA ARG A 195 -8.33 -3.49 -21.65
C ARG A 195 -7.62 -2.15 -21.85
N VAL A 196 -8.37 -1.07 -22.14
CA VAL A 196 -7.81 0.27 -22.34
C VAL A 196 -7.35 0.90 -21.01
N GLY A 197 -8.13 0.74 -19.93
CA GLY A 197 -7.83 1.27 -18.60
C GLY A 197 -6.64 0.58 -17.93
N VAL A 198 -6.55 -0.75 -18.03
CA VAL A 198 -5.40 -1.52 -17.53
C VAL A 198 -4.16 -1.23 -18.38
N HIS A 199 -4.26 -1.14 -19.72
CA HIS A 199 -3.12 -0.72 -20.55
C HIS A 199 -2.64 0.71 -20.26
N ARG A 200 -3.55 1.67 -20.06
CA ARG A 200 -3.17 3.05 -19.69
C ARG A 200 -2.59 3.14 -18.28
N ALA A 201 -3.13 2.40 -17.31
CA ALA A 201 -2.61 2.35 -15.95
C ALA A 201 -1.22 1.68 -15.91
N LEU A 202 -0.99 0.61 -16.67
CA LEU A 202 0.33 -0.01 -16.80
C LEU A 202 1.34 0.89 -17.53
N HIS A 203 0.91 1.74 -18.48
CA HIS A 203 1.79 2.74 -19.08
C HIS A 203 2.12 3.90 -18.12
N LEU A 204 1.22 4.26 -17.20
CA LEU A 204 1.49 5.26 -16.17
C LEU A 204 2.39 4.75 -15.03
N HIS A 205 2.58 3.44 -14.89
CA HIS A 205 3.50 2.82 -13.93
C HIS A 205 4.78 2.25 -14.52
N GLN A 206 4.99 2.37 -15.84
CA GLN A 206 6.33 2.26 -16.41
C GLN A 206 7.05 3.59 -16.22
N LEU A 207 7.47 3.86 -14.98
CA LEU A 207 8.66 4.69 -14.77
C LEU A 207 9.76 4.08 -15.65
N PRO A 208 10.48 4.88 -16.46
CA PRO A 208 11.56 4.34 -17.26
C PRO A 208 12.52 3.67 -16.30
N ARG A 209 12.63 2.34 -16.38
CA ARG A 209 13.77 1.64 -15.81
C ARG A 209 14.98 2.40 -16.31
N HIS A 210 15.72 3.02 -15.40
CA HIS A 210 17.00 3.64 -15.72
C HIS A 210 17.80 2.59 -16.50
N ARG A 211 17.86 2.76 -17.83
CA ARG A 211 18.83 2.06 -18.63
C ARG A 211 20.16 2.50 -18.06
N ARG A 212 20.91 1.57 -17.47
CA ARG A 212 22.31 1.81 -17.12
C ARG A 212 22.94 2.42 -18.37
N ALA A 213 23.53 3.60 -18.20
CA ALA A 213 24.31 4.22 -19.24
C ALA A 213 25.34 3.19 -19.74
N PRO A 214 25.51 3.03 -21.07
CA PRO A 214 26.59 2.21 -21.58
C PRO A 214 27.92 2.77 -21.04
N PRO A 215 28.90 1.90 -20.74
CA PRO A 215 30.20 2.35 -20.25
C PRO A 215 30.79 3.38 -21.23
N ARG A 216 31.27 4.50 -20.68
CA ARG A 216 31.98 5.54 -21.44
C ARG A 216 33.04 4.87 -22.31
N ALA A 217 32.93 5.08 -23.63
CA ALA A 217 34.00 4.73 -24.55
C ALA A 217 35.28 5.43 -24.08
N GLN A 218 36.35 4.64 -23.90
CA GLN A 218 37.68 5.17 -23.64
C GLN A 218 38.07 6.11 -24.79
N PRO A 219 38.72 7.24 -24.52
CA PRO A 219 39.20 8.12 -25.59
C PRO A 219 40.17 7.33 -26.47
N ARG A 220 39.85 7.24 -27.77
CA ARG A 220 40.77 6.73 -28.79
C ARG A 220 42.04 7.59 -28.72
N ARG A 221 43.18 6.96 -28.46
CA ARG A 221 44.49 7.60 -28.65
C ARG A 221 44.57 8.02 -30.12
N LEU A 222 44.72 9.31 -30.36
CA LEU A 222 45.09 9.84 -31.67
C LEU A 222 46.46 9.25 -32.05
N PRO A 223 46.63 8.72 -33.27
CA PRO A 223 47.96 8.35 -33.75
C PRO A 223 48.84 9.60 -33.84
N LEU A 224 50.07 9.47 -33.34
CA LEU A 224 51.12 10.49 -33.49
C LEU A 224 51.42 10.71 -34.99
N PRO A 225 51.75 11.96 -35.40
CA PRO A 225 52.04 12.25 -36.79
C PRO A 225 53.30 11.50 -37.25
N VAL A 226 53.18 10.84 -38.39
CA VAL A 226 54.28 10.15 -39.09
C VAL A 226 55.15 11.21 -39.77
N PRO A 227 56.50 11.14 -39.69
CA PRO A 227 57.37 12.08 -40.37
C PRO A 227 57.26 11.95 -41.88
N VAL A 228 57.29 13.09 -42.56
CA VAL A 228 57.37 13.24 -44.01
C VAL A 228 58.83 13.06 -44.38
N ASP A 229 59.17 11.98 -45.08
CA ASP A 229 60.47 11.86 -45.76
C ASP A 229 60.29 12.20 -47.24
N VAL A 230 61.14 13.13 -47.67
CA VAL A 230 61.21 13.73 -48.99
C VAL A 230 62.30 13.00 -49.76
N ASP A 231 61.93 12.45 -50.91
CA ASP A 231 62.69 11.98 -52.08
C ASP A 231 64.18 11.58 -51.95
N PHE A 232 64.50 10.35 -52.37
CA PHE A 232 65.19 10.04 -53.64
C PHE A 232 64.89 8.61 -54.10
#